data_AF-A0A482RD92-F1
#
_entry.id   AF-A0A482RD92-F1
#
_cell.length_a   1.000
_cell.length_b   1.000
_cell.length_c   1.000
_cell.angle_alpha   90.00
_cell.angle_beta   90.00
_cell.angle_gamma   90.00
#
_symmetry.space_group_name_H-M   'P 1'
#
loop_
_entity.id
_entity.type
_entity.pdbx_description
1 polymer ?
#
loop_
_entity_poly.entity_id
_entity_poly.type
_entity_poly.pdbx_seq_one_letter_code
_entity_poly.pdbx_strand_id
1 'polypeptide(L)'
;MCRRSGPRKGADVETLLSLSFMDAVNGCTKDVQTTVNSTCGTCEGTGSADKAKPVPCSACHGTGHQTIQEGYTGVIITCRKCGGEGTTIKSPCKTCSGKGVVRETKT
;
A
#
# COMPACT_ATOMS: atom_id res chain seq x y z
N MET A 1 -21.95 11.73 -13.67
CA MET A 1 -21.66 10.73 -12.62
C MET A 1 -20.17 10.84 -12.28
N CYS A 2 -19.78 11.70 -11.33
CA CYS A 2 -18.37 11.86 -10.94
C CYS A 2 -18.19 11.21 -9.56
N ARG A 3 -17.72 9.96 -9.57
CA ARG A 3 -17.42 9.22 -8.34
C ARG A 3 -16.14 9.81 -7.78
N ARG A 4 -16.25 10.76 -6.84
CA ARG A 4 -15.10 11.27 -6.09
C ARG A 4 -14.43 10.06 -5.48
N SER A 5 -13.21 9.74 -5.93
CA SER A 5 -12.37 8.74 -5.29
C SER A 5 -11.97 9.28 -3.92
N GLY A 6 -12.87 9.12 -2.94
CA GLY A 6 -12.56 9.38 -1.55
C GLY A 6 -11.47 8.43 -1.06
N PRO A 7 -10.80 8.75 0.05
CA PRO A 7 -9.77 7.89 0.62
C PRO A 7 -10.31 6.47 0.80
N ARG A 8 -9.60 5.48 0.26
CA ARG A 8 -9.96 4.06 0.45
C ARG A 8 -9.73 3.68 1.90
N LYS A 9 -10.68 2.93 2.49
CA LYS A 9 -10.46 2.32 3.80
C LYS A 9 -9.24 1.38 3.72
N GLY A 10 -8.41 1.40 4.77
CA GLY A 10 -7.32 0.45 4.94
C GLY A 10 -7.85 -0.96 5.17
N ALA A 11 -6.95 -1.95 5.09
CA ALA A 11 -7.28 -3.34 5.41
C ALA A 11 -7.52 -3.50 6.93
N ASP A 12 -8.52 -4.29 7.29
CA ASP A 12 -8.76 -4.68 8.67
C ASP A 12 -7.62 -5.61 9.16
N VAL A 13 -7.30 -5.53 10.45
CA VAL A 13 -6.32 -6.40 11.09
C VAL A 13 -7.02 -7.22 12.17
N GLU A 14 -7.12 -8.52 11.93
CA GLU A 14 -7.72 -9.48 12.86
C GLU A 14 -6.62 -10.22 13.61
N THR A 15 -6.76 -10.40 14.93
CA THR A 15 -5.84 -11.18 15.76
C THR A 15 -6.62 -12.14 16.64
N LEU A 16 -6.28 -13.42 16.57
CA LEU A 16 -6.94 -14.46 17.37
C LEU A 16 -6.22 -14.58 18.72
N LEU A 17 -6.94 -14.35 19.82
CA LEU A 17 -6.41 -14.47 21.18
C LEU A 17 -7.08 -15.65 21.89
N SER A 18 -6.27 -16.63 22.31
CA SER A 18 -6.75 -17.74 23.15
C SER A 18 -6.65 -17.36 24.62
N LEU A 19 -7.78 -17.35 25.34
CA LEU A 19 -7.87 -17.03 26.76
C LEU A 19 -8.28 -18.27 27.57
N SER A 20 -7.76 -18.40 28.79
CA SER A 20 -8.24 -19.41 29.73
C SER A 20 -9.56 -18.97 30.37
N PHE A 21 -10.42 -19.93 30.73
CA PHE A 21 -11.73 -19.62 31.32
C PHE A 21 -11.62 -18.84 32.64
N MET A 22 -10.67 -19.21 33.49
CA MET A 22 -10.43 -18.54 34.77
C MET A 22 -9.93 -17.11 34.58
N ASP A 23 -9.09 -16.87 33.56
CA ASP A 23 -8.62 -15.52 33.22
C ASP A 23 -9.76 -14.61 32.74
N ALA A 24 -10.73 -15.16 32.01
CA ALA A 24 -11.89 -14.43 31.54
C ALA A 24 -12.85 -14.05 32.69
N VAL A 25 -13.01 -14.94 33.68
CA VAL A 25 -13.88 -14.70 34.84
C VAL A 25 -13.26 -13.69 35.81
N ASN A 26 -11.96 -13.78 36.05
CA ASN A 26 -11.26 -12.90 36.99
C ASN A 26 -10.90 -11.53 36.41
N GLY A 27 -10.98 -11.36 35.09
CA GLY A 27 -10.53 -10.16 34.39
C GLY A 27 -9.01 -10.13 34.29
N CYS A 28 -8.48 -10.28 33.08
CA CYS A 28 -7.04 -10.25 32.84
C CYS A 28 -6.67 -9.19 31.81
N THR A 29 -5.57 -8.49 32.06
CA THR A 29 -4.89 -7.65 31.07
C THR A 29 -3.93 -8.55 30.29
N LYS A 30 -4.14 -8.70 28.98
CA LYS A 30 -3.23 -9.45 28.09
C LYS A 30 -2.77 -8.50 26.99
N ASP A 31 -1.46 -8.45 26.75
CA ASP A 31 -0.90 -7.65 25.66
C ASP A 31 -1.14 -8.37 24.33
N VAL A 32 -1.82 -7.69 23.40
CA VAL A 32 -2.13 -8.24 22.08
C VAL A 32 -1.13 -7.67 21.09
N GLN A 33 -0.20 -8.50 20.63
CA GLN A 33 0.73 -8.08 19.58
C GLN A 33 0.03 -8.12 18.23
N THR A 34 -0.33 -6.95 17.70
CA THR A 34 -0.95 -6.83 16.38
C THR A 34 0.05 -6.22 15.39
N THR A 35 0.24 -6.90 14.25
CA THR A 35 1.05 -6.35 13.15
C THR A 35 0.19 -5.43 12.31
N VAL A 36 0.42 -4.13 12.40
CA VAL A 36 -0.28 -3.11 11.61
C VAL A 36 0.60 -2.61 10.48
N ASN A 37 0.00 -2.34 9.31
CA ASN A 37 0.70 -1.61 8.27
C ASN A 37 0.67 -0.12 8.64
N SER A 38 1.81 0.44 9.00
CA SER A 38 1.95 1.87 9.28
C SER A 38 2.58 2.59 8.09
N THR A 39 2.40 3.91 8.06
CA THR A 39 3.02 4.76 7.04
C THR A 39 4.52 4.80 7.31
N CYS A 40 5.33 4.60 6.27
CA CYS A 40 6.77 4.59 6.41
C CYS A 40 7.27 5.96 6.91
N GLY A 41 7.85 6.02 8.12
CA GLY A 41 8.30 7.28 8.73
C GLY A 41 9.43 7.98 7.95
N THR A 42 10.24 7.24 7.18
CA THR A 42 11.35 7.83 6.42
C THR A 42 10.90 8.53 5.13
N CYS A 43 9.86 8.01 4.46
CA CYS A 43 9.35 8.59 3.21
C CYS A 43 7.95 9.21 3.34
N GLU A 44 7.33 9.15 4.51
CA GLU A 44 5.99 9.68 4.80
C GLU A 44 4.92 9.20 3.79
N GLY A 45 5.05 7.96 3.32
CA GLY A 45 4.12 7.39 2.33
C GLY A 45 4.42 7.73 0.87
N THR A 46 5.45 8.53 0.57
CA THR A 46 5.83 8.83 -0.83
C THR A 46 6.54 7.67 -1.54
N GLY A 47 7.08 6.71 -0.78
CA GLY A 47 7.84 5.59 -1.33
C GLY A 47 9.24 5.96 -1.85
N SER A 48 9.63 7.24 -1.82
CA SER A 48 10.94 7.71 -2.28
C SER A 48 11.89 8.00 -1.11
N ALA A 49 13.18 7.67 -1.28
CA ALA A 49 14.20 7.96 -0.26
C ALA A 49 14.37 9.47 -0.04
N ASP A 50 14.27 10.27 -1.09
CA ASP A 50 14.53 11.72 -1.07
C ASP A 50 13.29 12.55 -0.76
N LYS A 51 12.18 11.91 -0.34
CA LYS A 51 10.83 12.52 -0.29
C LYS A 51 10.43 13.20 -1.62
N ALA A 52 11.09 12.82 -2.71
CA ALA A 52 10.85 13.37 -4.02
C ALA A 52 9.47 12.95 -4.50
N LYS A 53 8.76 13.89 -5.11
CA LYS A 53 7.42 13.60 -5.64
C LYS A 53 7.54 12.54 -6.76
N PRO A 54 6.61 11.57 -6.79
CA PRO A 54 6.54 10.61 -7.88
C PRO A 54 6.40 11.34 -9.22
N VAL A 55 7.22 10.94 -10.20
CA VAL A 55 7.18 11.51 -11.56
C VAL A 55 6.14 10.72 -12.37
N PRO A 56 5.30 11.35 -13.20
CA PRO A 56 4.38 10.61 -14.07
C PRO A 56 5.15 9.63 -14.95
N CYS A 57 4.66 8.40 -15.04
CA CYS A 57 5.31 7.37 -15.84
C CYS A 57 5.25 7.76 -17.32
N SER A 58 6.40 7.85 -17.99
CA SER A 58 6.48 8.24 -19.41
C SER A 58 5.79 7.27 -20.37
N ALA A 59 5.56 6.03 -19.94
CA ALA A 59 5.00 4.98 -20.78
C ALA A 59 3.46 4.93 -20.75
N CYS A 60 2.83 5.41 -19.67
CA CYS A 60 1.36 5.47 -19.55
C CYS A 60 0.85 6.89 -19.26
N HIS A 61 1.72 7.89 -19.20
CA HIS A 61 1.38 9.30 -18.90
C HIS A 61 0.49 9.48 -17.66
N GLY A 62 0.63 8.62 -16.64
CA GLY A 62 -0.17 8.69 -15.42
C GLY A 62 -1.44 7.83 -15.38
N THR A 63 -1.80 7.12 -16.45
CA THR A 63 -3.03 6.29 -16.46
C THR A 63 -2.87 4.92 -15.79
N GLY A 64 -1.64 4.44 -15.59
CA GLY A 64 -1.37 3.11 -15.03
C GLY A 64 -1.61 1.95 -15.99
N HIS A 65 -2.18 2.20 -17.16
CA HIS A 65 -2.50 1.21 -18.18
C HIS A 65 -1.93 1.60 -19.55
N GLN A 66 -1.53 0.61 -20.33
CA GLN A 66 -1.09 0.79 -21.71
C GLN A 66 -2.05 0.03 -22.63
N THR A 67 -2.54 0.70 -23.65
CA THR A 67 -3.35 0.08 -24.70
C THR A 67 -2.40 -0.41 -25.79
N ILE A 68 -2.36 -1.72 -26.00
CA ILE A 68 -1.67 -2.31 -27.15
C ILE A 68 -2.75 -2.63 -28.17
N GLN A 69 -2.58 -2.11 -29.38
CA GLN A 69 -3.49 -2.34 -30.49
C GLN A 69 -2.86 -3.38 -31.41
N GLU A 70 -3.28 -4.64 -31.27
CA GLU A 70 -2.92 -5.71 -32.20
C GLU A 70 -4.07 -5.89 -33.20
N GLY A 71 -3.89 -5.35 -34.41
CA GLY A 71 -4.92 -5.37 -35.46
C GLY A 71 -6.15 -4.53 -35.12
N TYR A 72 -7.34 -5.09 -35.32
CA TYR A 72 -8.64 -4.39 -35.19
C TYR A 72 -9.15 -4.30 -33.74
N THR A 73 -8.53 -5.03 -32.82
CA THR A 73 -8.92 -5.11 -31.40
C THR A 73 -7.82 -4.55 -30.51
N GLY A 74 -8.19 -3.66 -29.58
CA GLY A 74 -7.29 -3.13 -28.57
C GLY A 74 -7.36 -3.91 -27.26
N VAL A 75 -6.21 -4.26 -26.69
CA VAL A 75 -6.11 -4.86 -25.36
C VAL A 75 -5.50 -3.83 -24.40
N ILE A 76 -6.16 -3.65 -23.25
CA ILE A 76 -5.67 -2.80 -22.17
C ILE A 76 -4.88 -3.70 -21.22
N ILE A 77 -3.58 -3.42 -21.09
CA ILE A 77 -2.71 -4.10 -20.13
C ILE A 77 -2.26 -3.13 -19.04
N THR A 78 -1.87 -3.65 -17.88
CA THR A 78 -1.19 -2.86 -16.85
C THR A 78 0.17 -2.40 -17.36
N CYS A 79 0.51 -1.13 -17.13
CA CYS A 79 1.78 -0.57 -17.58
C CYS A 79 2.95 -1.32 -16.93
N ARG A 80 3.82 -1.94 -17.74
CA ARG A 80 4.97 -2.74 -17.25
C ARG A 80 6.01 -1.90 -16.53
N LYS A 81 6.12 -0.60 -16.84
CA LYS A 81 7.12 0.30 -16.21
C LYS A 81 6.73 0.77 -14.81
N CYS A 82 5.45 0.94 -14.52
CA CYS A 82 4.97 1.40 -13.20
C CYS A 82 4.13 0.36 -12.46
N GLY A 83 3.92 -0.83 -13.01
CA GLY A 83 3.14 -1.89 -12.38
C GLY A 83 1.67 -1.55 -12.13
N GLY A 84 1.14 -0.49 -12.76
CA GLY A 84 -0.21 0.02 -12.51
C GLY A 84 -0.30 1.26 -11.63
N GLU A 85 0.79 1.73 -11.02
CA GLU A 85 0.75 2.91 -10.15
C GLU A 85 0.58 4.24 -10.91
N GLY A 86 0.84 4.26 -12.22
CA GLY A 86 0.79 5.49 -13.04
C GLY A 86 1.97 6.45 -12.82
N THR A 87 2.67 6.33 -11.70
CA THR A 87 3.88 7.09 -11.36
C THR A 87 5.12 6.23 -11.28
N THR A 88 6.30 6.85 -11.37
CA THR A 88 7.59 6.20 -11.25
C THR A 88 8.46 6.95 -10.25
N ILE A 89 9.04 6.21 -9.31
CA ILE A 89 9.94 6.73 -8.29
C ILE A 89 11.37 6.48 -8.77
N LYS A 90 12.19 7.54 -8.90
CA LYS A 90 13.60 7.43 -9.33
C LYS A 90 14.47 6.75 -8.27
N SER A 91 14.23 7.08 -7.01
CA SER A 91 15.02 6.64 -5.85
C SER A 91 14.07 5.95 -4.87
N PRO A 92 13.89 4.62 -4.96
CA PRO A 92 13.00 3.89 -4.08
C PRO A 92 13.53 3.92 -2.65
N CYS A 93 12.64 4.13 -1.69
CA CYS A 93 13.01 4.14 -0.28
C CYS A 93 13.47 2.74 0.15
N LYS A 94 14.64 2.64 0.81
CA LYS A 94 15.22 1.35 1.22
C LYS A 94 14.42 0.65 2.32
N THR A 95 13.75 1.40 3.19
CA THR A 95 13.00 0.88 4.34
C THR A 95 11.66 0.26 3.95
N CYS A 96 10.93 0.86 3.00
CA CYS A 96 9.64 0.33 2.51
C CYS A 96 9.73 -0.29 1.11
N SER A 97 10.92 -0.34 0.50
CA SER A 97 11.17 -0.81 -0.87
C SER A 97 10.22 -0.18 -1.91
N GLY A 98 9.94 1.12 -1.79
CA GLY A 98 9.02 1.83 -2.69
C GLY A 98 7.54 1.75 -2.35
N LYS A 99 7.11 0.93 -1.37
CA LYS A 99 5.69 0.72 -1.05
C LYS A 99 5.02 1.86 -0.26
N GLY A 100 5.80 2.75 0.35
CA GLY A 100 5.29 3.81 1.23
C GLY A 100 4.76 3.35 2.60
N VAL A 101 4.62 2.04 2.82
CA VAL A 101 4.15 1.44 4.07
C VAL A 101 5.16 0.44 4.62
N VAL A 102 5.23 0.36 5.95
CA VAL A 102 6.05 -0.59 6.69
C VAL A 102 5.15 -1.40 7.64
N ARG A 103 5.54 -2.64 7.93
CA ARG A 103 4.87 -3.45 8.95
C ARG A 103 5.47 -3.12 10.30
N GLU A 104 4.64 -2.58 11.19
CA GLU A 104 5.02 -2.33 12.58
C GLU A 104 4.20 -3.23 13.49
N THR A 105 4.87 -3.92 14.39
CA THR A 105 4.24 -4.68 15.46
C THR A 105 3.94 -3.73 16.59
N LYS A 106 2.65 -3.49 16.87
CA LYS A 106 2.23 -2.65 18.00
C LYS A 106 1.61 -3.57 19.07
N THR A 107 2.09 -3.40 20.30
CA THR A 107 1.56 -4.03 21.53
C THR A 107 0.39 -3.25 22.08
#